data_AF-A0A433U0N5-F1
#
_entry.id   AF-A0A433U0N5-F1
#
_cell.length_a   1.000
_cell.length_b   1.000
_cell.length_c   1.000
_cell.angle_alpha   90.00
_cell.angle_beta   90.00
_cell.angle_gamma   90.00
#
_symmetry.space_group_name_H-M   'P 1'
#
loop_
_entity.id
_entity.type
_entity.pdbx_description
1 polymer ?
#
loop_
_entity_poly.entity_id
_entity_poly.type
_entity_poly.pdbx_seq_one_letter_code
_entity_poly.pdbx_strand_id
1 'polypeptide(L)'
;MDESANTPSPEETTSFFAMKCADVESLQRCINASEWAYRRRNKQPQPHDLLVSAHEQGNVILVFSVNGQHGWHGFCQSCFKTETRTNELCRLKRGTYADANTVTMQSNTECSDSSVDQGGAWHHFPVQWLVHYQKFNTYTCLDFKHTEHLKLKDGSPVNKARNWQELTCDAGSELCSLIEDHHKFLTVRELEHQLQKMPESFFKDDQNISVLKEKETWQTVIAKTSKDLGKVHLACPFGSQRYNCSTPESDLDLFIVYQAKTVDLLGLDPPKQTIKNSHREDVDYSVLELQRYCELLVRGDAKCVETLFLSESPVVVAGSPEWRKLCSLRSLLLTGQCLEKYMKEIHGTTGLKQFQRWRDSNPETEELTPKLVKLGYIVMRLLQNARDMALLNDIIVFRDESSLEREELMAMRGGEFTYKKFMEIVCRYLGEIEKHKDQLEAETDKAKSSIQKWLIECRLQDLQPDLATGCT
;
A
#
# COMPACT_ATOMS: atom_id res chain seq x y z
N MET A 1 32.66 18.98 -63.18
CA MET A 1 31.33 19.13 -62.57
C MET A 1 30.78 17.72 -62.46
N ASP A 2 31.09 17.04 -61.36
CA ASP A 2 30.56 15.72 -61.06
C ASP A 2 29.25 15.90 -60.28
N GLU A 3 28.13 15.70 -60.97
CA GLU A 3 26.82 15.51 -60.34
C GLU A 3 26.76 14.07 -59.79
N SER A 4 27.28 13.87 -58.58
CA SER A 4 27.00 12.66 -57.81
C SER A 4 25.53 12.69 -57.39
N ALA A 5 24.68 11.98 -58.13
CA ALA A 5 23.28 11.77 -57.81
C ALA A 5 23.16 11.22 -56.39
N ASN A 6 22.55 12.02 -55.50
CA ASN A 6 22.26 11.64 -54.12
C ASN A 6 21.07 10.67 -54.16
N THR A 7 21.33 9.37 -54.36
CA THR A 7 20.30 8.34 -54.27
C THR A 7 19.68 8.42 -52.88
N PRO A 8 18.36 8.63 -52.75
CA PRO A 8 17.73 8.66 -51.44
C PRO A 8 18.04 7.33 -50.75
N SER A 9 18.60 7.42 -49.56
CA SER A 9 18.77 6.25 -48.70
C SER A 9 17.43 5.54 -48.58
N PRO A 10 17.35 4.21 -48.75
CA PRO A 10 16.10 3.48 -48.62
C PRO A 10 15.46 3.85 -47.28
N GLU A 11 14.20 4.30 -47.29
CA GLU A 11 13.48 4.63 -46.07
C GLU A 11 13.46 3.40 -45.16
N GLU A 12 14.04 3.51 -43.97
CA GLU A 12 14.06 2.42 -43.00
C GLU A 12 12.62 2.08 -42.61
N THR A 13 12.16 0.89 -43.01
CA THR A 13 10.80 0.45 -42.69
C THR A 13 10.73 0.01 -41.22
N THR A 14 9.61 0.27 -40.55
CA THR A 14 9.40 -0.18 -39.16
C THR A 14 8.33 -1.26 -39.12
N SER A 15 8.69 -2.43 -38.63
CA SER A 15 7.79 -3.56 -38.41
C SER A 15 7.30 -3.60 -36.96
N PHE A 16 6.03 -3.91 -36.76
CA PHE A 16 5.40 -3.94 -35.43
C PHE A 16 4.84 -5.34 -35.14
N PHE A 17 5.09 -5.86 -33.93
CA PHE A 17 4.57 -7.17 -33.51
C PHE A 17 3.85 -7.08 -32.15
N ALA A 18 2.68 -7.71 -32.07
CA ALA A 18 1.96 -7.85 -30.81
C ALA A 18 2.54 -8.99 -29.96
N MET A 19 2.90 -8.68 -28.72
CA MET A 19 3.48 -9.60 -27.76
C MET A 19 2.49 -9.89 -26.63
N LYS A 20 2.17 -11.17 -26.41
CA LYS A 20 1.28 -11.60 -25.32
C LYS A 20 2.07 -12.25 -24.20
N CYS A 21 2.03 -11.64 -23.02
CA CYS A 21 2.63 -12.15 -21.79
C CYS A 21 1.62 -13.02 -21.03
N ALA A 22 2.14 -14.09 -20.42
CA ALA A 22 1.42 -14.95 -19.49
C ALA A 22 0.84 -14.16 -18.31
N ASP A 23 1.71 -13.39 -17.67
CA ASP A 23 1.46 -12.69 -16.42
C ASP A 23 2.30 -11.41 -16.34
N VAL A 24 1.97 -10.58 -15.36
CA VAL A 24 2.63 -9.30 -15.08
C VAL A 24 4.09 -9.51 -14.67
N GLU A 25 4.39 -10.57 -13.91
CA GLU A 25 5.73 -10.84 -13.39
C GLU A 25 6.72 -11.12 -14.53
N SER A 26 6.30 -11.84 -15.56
CA SER A 26 7.11 -12.14 -16.74
C SER A 26 7.41 -10.89 -17.55
N LEU A 27 6.44 -9.99 -17.70
CA LEU A 27 6.65 -8.69 -18.31
C LEU A 27 7.61 -7.81 -17.48
N GLN A 28 7.43 -7.77 -16.15
CA GLN A 28 8.33 -7.03 -15.25
C GLN A 28 9.77 -7.55 -15.33
N ARG A 29 9.96 -8.87 -15.41
CA ARG A 29 11.29 -9.48 -15.61
C ARG A 29 11.91 -9.04 -16.92
N CYS A 30 11.15 -8.99 -18.02
CA CYS A 30 11.65 -8.46 -19.29
C CYS A 30 12.07 -7.00 -19.21
N ILE A 31 11.26 -6.17 -18.53
CA ILE A 31 11.58 -4.75 -18.32
C ILE A 31 12.89 -4.60 -17.55
N ASN A 32 13.00 -5.29 -16.42
CA ASN A 32 14.18 -5.20 -15.56
C ASN A 32 15.44 -5.75 -16.23
N ALA A 33 15.32 -6.81 -17.01
CA ALA A 33 16.46 -7.44 -17.68
C ALA A 33 16.83 -6.78 -19.01
N SER A 34 15.94 -5.95 -19.60
CA SER A 34 16.08 -5.48 -20.99
C SER A 34 16.34 -6.63 -21.99
N GLU A 35 15.76 -7.80 -21.69
CA GLU A 35 15.86 -9.03 -22.48
C GLU A 35 14.45 -9.63 -22.64
N TRP A 36 14.06 -9.97 -23.87
CA TRP A 36 12.87 -10.77 -24.13
C TRP A 36 13.25 -12.21 -24.47
N ALA A 37 12.36 -13.15 -24.15
CA ALA A 37 12.58 -14.56 -24.39
C ALA A 37 11.37 -15.23 -25.04
N TYR A 38 11.61 -16.22 -25.89
CA TYR A 38 10.58 -17.09 -26.44
C TYR A 38 11.05 -18.54 -26.51
N ARG A 39 10.07 -19.45 -26.58
CA ARG A 39 10.32 -20.86 -26.87
C ARG A 39 10.09 -21.16 -28.34
N ARG A 40 10.82 -22.14 -28.86
CA ARG A 40 10.54 -22.70 -30.19
C ARG A 40 9.12 -23.23 -30.22
N ARG A 41 8.44 -22.93 -31.31
CA ARG A 41 7.09 -23.43 -31.60
C ARG A 41 7.19 -24.75 -32.35
N ASN A 42 6.22 -25.62 -32.16
CA ASN A 42 6.10 -26.85 -32.98
C ASN A 42 5.73 -26.52 -34.43
N LYS A 43 5.11 -25.36 -34.67
CA LYS A 43 4.68 -24.90 -36.01
C LYS A 43 5.43 -23.63 -36.42
N GLN A 44 5.86 -23.60 -37.67
CA GLN A 44 6.40 -22.43 -38.36
C GLN A 44 5.32 -21.33 -38.53
N PRO A 45 5.69 -20.03 -38.63
CA PRO A 45 7.05 -19.51 -38.52
C PRO A 45 7.53 -19.41 -37.06
N GLN A 46 8.84 -19.60 -36.85
CA GLN A 46 9.44 -19.34 -35.54
C GLN A 46 9.50 -17.83 -35.28
N PRO A 47 9.32 -17.36 -34.03
CA PRO A 47 9.53 -15.96 -33.68
C PRO A 47 10.87 -15.39 -34.15
N HIS A 48 11.93 -16.21 -34.08
CA HIS A 48 13.25 -15.87 -34.60
C HIS A 48 13.21 -15.44 -36.08
N ASP A 49 12.57 -16.25 -36.90
CA ASP A 49 12.59 -16.10 -38.36
C ASP A 49 11.81 -14.84 -38.77
N LEU A 50 10.74 -14.54 -38.03
CA LEU A 50 9.98 -13.28 -38.16
C LEU A 50 10.85 -12.07 -37.83
N LEU A 51 11.60 -12.11 -36.72
CA LEU A 51 12.46 -11.00 -36.30
C LEU A 51 13.63 -10.79 -37.26
N VAL A 52 14.28 -11.87 -37.72
CA VAL A 52 15.38 -11.79 -38.69
C VAL A 52 14.91 -11.12 -39.97
N SER A 53 13.79 -11.60 -40.54
CA SER A 53 13.21 -11.03 -41.76
C SER A 53 12.81 -9.56 -41.60
N ALA A 54 12.25 -9.20 -40.44
CA ALA A 54 11.86 -7.81 -40.15
C ALA A 54 13.08 -6.88 -39.94
N HIS A 55 14.13 -7.36 -39.28
CA HIS A 55 15.40 -6.62 -39.09
C HIS A 55 16.18 -6.43 -40.39
N GLU A 56 16.04 -7.34 -41.36
CA GLU A 56 16.60 -7.15 -42.70
C GLU A 56 15.91 -6.00 -43.45
N GLN A 57 14.69 -5.60 -43.05
CA GLN A 57 13.91 -4.53 -43.68
C GLN A 57 13.99 -3.19 -42.93
N GLY A 58 14.36 -3.21 -41.64
CA GLY A 58 14.57 -2.01 -40.84
C GLY A 58 14.30 -2.22 -39.36
N ASN A 59 13.63 -1.27 -38.72
CA ASN A 59 13.40 -1.26 -37.28
C ASN A 59 12.28 -2.24 -36.88
N VAL A 60 12.39 -2.83 -35.68
CA VAL A 60 11.37 -3.74 -35.16
C VAL A 60 10.90 -3.30 -33.78
N ILE A 61 9.59 -3.03 -33.67
CA ILE A 61 8.92 -2.64 -32.43
C ILE A 61 8.04 -3.79 -31.92
N LEU A 62 8.13 -4.06 -30.64
CA LEU A 62 7.35 -5.09 -29.94
C LEU A 62 6.39 -4.40 -28.97
N VAL A 63 5.09 -4.65 -29.12
CA VAL A 63 4.02 -4.01 -28.31
C VAL A 63 3.39 -5.03 -27.37
N PHE A 64 3.44 -4.79 -26.06
CA PHE A 64 3.15 -5.80 -25.05
C PHE A 64 1.74 -5.69 -24.46
N SER A 65 1.13 -6.84 -24.24
CA SER A 65 -0.12 -6.99 -23.49
C SER A 65 -0.03 -8.23 -22.60
N VAL A 66 -0.57 -8.13 -21.38
CA VAL A 66 -0.63 -9.25 -20.44
C VAL A 66 -2.01 -9.91 -20.51
N ASN A 67 -2.04 -11.24 -20.57
CA ASN A 67 -3.27 -12.00 -20.61
C ASN A 67 -4.16 -11.69 -19.39
N GLY A 68 -5.45 -11.49 -19.62
CA GLY A 68 -6.43 -11.18 -18.57
C GLY A 68 -6.41 -9.74 -18.04
N GLN A 69 -5.46 -8.89 -18.44
CA GLN A 69 -5.41 -7.48 -18.01
C GLN A 69 -6.16 -6.51 -18.94
N HIS A 70 -6.64 -6.99 -20.10
CA HIS A 70 -7.45 -6.23 -21.06
C HIS A 70 -6.87 -4.87 -21.51
N GLY A 71 -5.54 -4.76 -21.61
CA GLY A 71 -4.87 -3.54 -22.07
C GLY A 71 -3.42 -3.73 -22.55
N TRP A 72 -2.84 -2.64 -23.06
CA TRP A 72 -1.47 -2.56 -23.57
C TRP A 72 -0.52 -1.93 -22.54
N HIS A 73 0.62 -2.56 -22.33
CA HIS A 73 1.49 -2.33 -21.16
C HIS A 73 2.81 -1.64 -21.49
N GLY A 74 3.02 -1.27 -22.75
CA GLY A 74 4.25 -0.64 -23.22
C GLY A 74 4.73 -1.25 -24.52
N PHE A 75 5.82 -0.69 -25.03
CA PHE A 75 6.50 -1.19 -26.21
C PHE A 75 8.01 -0.96 -26.12
N CYS A 76 8.76 -1.81 -26.83
CA CYS A 76 10.21 -1.75 -26.90
C CYS A 76 10.68 -1.93 -28.33
N GLN A 77 11.86 -1.41 -28.64
CA GLN A 77 12.58 -1.72 -29.87
C GLN A 77 13.41 -2.98 -29.68
N SER A 78 13.36 -3.89 -30.64
CA SER A 78 14.24 -5.06 -30.65
C SER A 78 15.66 -4.62 -31.02
N CYS A 79 16.65 -5.00 -30.21
CA CYS A 79 18.06 -4.73 -30.47
C CYS A 79 18.78 -5.94 -31.10
N PHE A 80 18.01 -6.84 -31.72
CA PHE A 80 18.53 -8.04 -32.35
C PHE A 80 19.40 -7.68 -33.56
N LYS A 81 20.63 -8.21 -33.64
CA LYS A 81 21.55 -7.99 -34.76
C LYS A 81 21.58 -9.21 -35.68
N THR A 82 21.37 -9.01 -36.98
CA THR A 82 21.33 -10.09 -37.98
C THR A 82 22.67 -10.83 -38.12
N GLU A 83 23.79 -10.15 -37.86
CA GLU A 83 25.15 -10.71 -37.89
C GLU A 83 25.40 -11.79 -36.82
N THR A 84 24.52 -11.87 -35.82
CA THR A 84 24.62 -12.82 -34.70
C THR A 84 24.11 -14.23 -35.02
N ARG A 85 24.05 -14.61 -36.32
CA ARG A 85 23.54 -15.91 -36.81
C ARG A 85 24.24 -17.14 -36.22
N THR A 86 25.42 -17.00 -35.63
CA THR A 86 26.17 -18.09 -35.01
C THR A 86 25.84 -18.22 -33.53
N ASN A 87 24.99 -19.19 -33.18
CA ASN A 87 24.79 -19.97 -31.93
C ASN A 87 25.10 -19.42 -30.51
N GLU A 88 25.80 -18.31 -30.31
CA GLU A 88 26.41 -17.94 -29.01
C GLU A 88 25.59 -16.92 -28.19
N LEU A 89 24.71 -16.13 -28.82
CA LEU A 89 23.91 -15.11 -28.11
C LEU A 89 22.51 -15.56 -27.70
N CYS A 90 22.00 -16.66 -28.29
CA CYS A 90 20.98 -17.47 -27.65
C CYS A 90 21.61 -18.27 -26.51
N ARG A 91 22.05 -17.59 -25.45
CA ARG A 91 22.47 -18.26 -24.23
C ARG A 91 21.29 -19.08 -23.75
N LEU A 92 21.40 -20.41 -23.85
CA LEU A 92 20.56 -21.33 -23.11
C LEU A 92 20.79 -21.07 -21.62
N LYS A 93 20.08 -20.09 -21.06
CA LYS A 93 19.99 -19.94 -19.61
C LYS A 93 18.97 -20.97 -19.15
N ARG A 94 19.38 -21.90 -18.30
CA ARG A 94 18.42 -22.68 -17.49
C ARG A 94 17.81 -21.72 -16.46
N GLY A 95 16.83 -20.95 -16.89
CA GLY A 95 16.05 -20.06 -16.04
C GLY A 95 14.64 -20.61 -15.84
N THR A 96 14.13 -20.52 -14.62
CA THR A 96 12.74 -20.82 -14.28
C THR A 96 11.83 -19.67 -14.75
N TYR A 97 11.49 -19.66 -16.04
CA TYR A 97 10.35 -18.87 -16.53
C TYR A 97 9.09 -19.73 -16.43
N ALA A 98 8.13 -19.30 -15.61
CA ALA A 98 6.85 -19.96 -15.45
C ALA A 98 6.09 -19.98 -16.79
N ASP A 99 5.70 -21.15 -17.27
CA ASP A 99 4.79 -21.29 -18.41
C ASP A 99 3.34 -21.09 -17.96
N ALA A 100 2.63 -20.18 -18.63
CA ALA A 100 1.17 -20.04 -18.49
C ALA A 100 0.36 -21.25 -18.98
N ASN A 101 0.96 -22.23 -19.66
CA ASN A 101 0.23 -23.38 -20.17
C ASN A 101 0.10 -24.55 -19.18
N THR A 102 0.58 -24.40 -17.95
CA THR A 102 0.44 -25.43 -16.89
C THR A 102 -0.66 -25.14 -15.87
N VAL A 103 -1.62 -24.27 -16.21
CA VAL A 103 -2.85 -24.11 -15.44
C VAL A 103 -3.91 -25.02 -16.04
N THR A 104 -4.14 -26.15 -15.38
CA THR A 104 -5.27 -27.06 -15.61
C THR A 104 -6.60 -26.32 -15.65
N MET A 105 -7.09 -26.00 -16.85
CA MET A 105 -8.52 -25.85 -17.08
C MET A 105 -9.09 -27.24 -17.36
N GLN A 106 -9.79 -27.78 -16.36
CA GLN A 106 -10.75 -28.87 -16.58
C GLN A 106 -11.91 -28.32 -17.41
N SER A 107 -11.82 -28.46 -18.73
CA SER A 107 -12.99 -28.46 -19.60
C SER A 107 -12.92 -29.70 -20.47
N ASN A 108 -13.88 -30.61 -20.25
CA ASN A 108 -14.07 -31.82 -21.04
C ASN A 108 -14.24 -31.48 -22.52
N THR A 109 -13.22 -31.73 -23.33
CA THR A 109 -13.39 -32.06 -24.75
C THR A 109 -12.21 -32.93 -25.18
N GLU A 110 -12.52 -34.14 -25.61
CA GLU A 110 -11.57 -35.15 -26.06
C GLU A 110 -10.82 -34.66 -27.31
N CYS A 111 -9.51 -34.46 -27.19
CA CYS A 111 -8.59 -34.62 -28.32
C CYS A 111 -7.22 -35.01 -27.77
N SER A 112 -6.88 -36.28 -27.92
CA SER A 112 -5.62 -36.90 -27.53
C SER A 112 -4.48 -36.40 -28.41
N ASP A 113 -3.56 -35.63 -27.83
CA ASP A 113 -2.21 -35.48 -28.35
C ASP A 113 -1.24 -35.23 -27.17
N SER A 114 -0.98 -36.29 -26.40
CA SER A 114 -0.05 -36.29 -25.27
C SER A 114 1.39 -36.44 -25.77
N SER A 115 1.98 -35.34 -26.25
CA SER A 115 3.44 -35.20 -26.32
C SER A 115 3.93 -34.47 -25.07
N VAL A 116 4.67 -35.19 -24.25
CA VAL A 116 5.32 -34.67 -23.04
C VAL A 116 6.30 -33.58 -23.47
N ASP A 117 6.05 -32.35 -22.98
CA ASP A 117 6.78 -31.12 -23.32
C ASP A 117 8.25 -31.25 -22.89
N GLN A 118 9.11 -31.72 -23.80
CA GLN A 118 10.54 -31.74 -23.60
C GLN A 118 11.00 -30.29 -23.47
N GLY A 119 11.38 -29.88 -22.25
CA GLY A 119 11.76 -28.51 -21.87
C GLY A 119 12.64 -27.80 -22.90
N GLY A 120 11.97 -27.16 -23.86
CA GLY A 120 12.62 -26.49 -24.97
C GLY A 120 13.46 -25.33 -24.47
N ALA A 121 14.64 -25.18 -25.07
CA ALA A 121 15.51 -24.04 -24.84
C ALA A 121 14.73 -22.71 -24.99
N TRP A 122 14.87 -21.82 -24.01
CA TRP A 122 14.47 -20.42 -24.18
C TRP A 122 15.50 -19.68 -25.02
N HIS A 123 15.02 -18.95 -26.01
CA HIS A 123 15.82 -18.07 -26.85
C HIS A 123 15.65 -16.64 -26.37
N HIS A 124 16.75 -16.01 -25.95
CA HIS A 124 16.78 -14.64 -25.44
C HIS A 124 17.32 -13.68 -26.50
N PHE A 125 16.81 -12.46 -26.52
CA PHE A 125 17.39 -11.36 -27.30
C PHE A 125 17.21 -10.02 -26.58
N PRO A 126 18.15 -9.08 -26.78
CA PRO A 126 18.11 -7.78 -26.13
C PRO A 126 16.99 -6.90 -26.71
N VAL A 127 16.38 -6.10 -25.85
CA VAL A 127 15.36 -5.12 -26.21
C VAL A 127 15.62 -3.78 -25.50
N GLN A 128 15.24 -2.68 -26.13
CA GLN A 128 15.28 -1.34 -25.55
C GLN A 128 13.85 -0.84 -25.33
N TRP A 129 13.44 -0.74 -24.06
CA TRP A 129 12.14 -0.20 -23.71
C TRP A 129 12.05 1.29 -24.05
N LEU A 130 11.04 1.66 -24.82
CA LEU A 130 10.76 3.04 -25.20
C LEU A 130 9.71 3.64 -24.25
N VAL A 131 8.64 2.89 -24.01
CA VAL A 131 7.59 3.24 -23.04
C VAL A 131 7.16 1.99 -22.30
N HIS A 132 7.07 2.06 -20.98
CA HIS A 132 6.50 0.99 -20.15
C HIS A 132 5.91 1.55 -18.87
N TYR A 133 4.90 0.88 -18.34
CA TYR A 133 4.30 1.26 -17.06
C TYR A 133 5.02 0.53 -15.93
N GLN A 134 5.72 1.26 -15.06
CA GLN A 134 6.54 0.68 -13.98
C GLN A 134 5.72 0.10 -12.82
N LYS A 135 4.48 0.55 -12.64
CA LYS A 135 3.62 0.17 -11.51
C LYS A 135 2.45 -0.65 -12.01
N PHE A 136 2.62 -1.96 -12.14
CA PHE A 136 1.57 -2.87 -12.61
C PHE A 136 0.45 -3.14 -11.58
N ASN A 137 -0.16 -2.07 -11.05
CA ASN A 137 -1.46 -2.19 -10.40
C ASN A 137 -2.56 -2.13 -11.47
N THR A 138 -3.78 -2.57 -11.15
CA THR A 138 -4.89 -2.86 -12.08
C THR A 138 -5.39 -1.69 -12.94
N TYR A 139 -4.75 -0.52 -12.92
CA TYR A 139 -5.21 0.69 -13.62
C TYR A 139 -4.13 1.43 -14.42
N THR A 140 -2.98 0.81 -14.71
CA THR A 140 -1.87 1.52 -15.38
C THR A 140 -1.63 1.14 -16.83
N CYS A 141 -2.55 0.47 -17.52
CA CYS A 141 -2.36 0.09 -18.93
C CYS A 141 -3.36 0.83 -19.83
N LEU A 142 -3.02 0.97 -21.12
CA LEU A 142 -3.95 1.50 -22.12
C LEU A 142 -5.04 0.45 -22.38
N ASP A 143 -6.26 0.72 -21.88
CA ASP A 143 -7.42 -0.16 -22.04
C ASP A 143 -7.72 -0.41 -23.53
N PHE A 144 -7.98 -1.67 -23.88
CA PHE A 144 -8.30 -2.10 -25.24
C PHE A 144 -9.44 -1.32 -25.91
N LYS A 145 -10.39 -0.76 -25.14
CA LYS A 145 -11.46 0.10 -25.66
C LYS A 145 -10.95 1.29 -26.46
N HIS A 146 -9.78 1.83 -26.09
CA HIS A 146 -9.15 2.95 -26.80
C HIS A 146 -8.47 2.53 -28.11
N THR A 147 -8.48 1.24 -28.45
CA THR A 147 -7.77 0.66 -29.60
C THR A 147 -8.68 -0.20 -30.49
N GLU A 148 -10.01 -0.15 -30.30
CA GLU A 148 -10.98 -0.98 -31.05
C GLU A 148 -11.09 -0.60 -32.53
N HIS A 149 -10.79 0.66 -32.86
CA HIS A 149 -10.79 1.17 -34.22
C HIS A 149 -9.59 0.66 -35.02
N LEU A 150 -8.47 0.34 -34.36
CA LEU A 150 -7.27 -0.21 -35.00
C LEU A 150 -7.54 -1.64 -35.50
N LYS A 151 -7.22 -1.90 -36.77
CA LYS A 151 -7.45 -3.20 -37.42
C LYS A 151 -6.14 -3.88 -37.85
N LEU A 152 -6.13 -5.21 -37.76
CA LEU A 152 -5.10 -6.07 -38.33
C LEU A 152 -5.29 -6.19 -39.86
N LYS A 153 -4.30 -6.81 -40.54
CA LYS A 153 -4.34 -7.07 -41.99
C LYS A 153 -5.59 -7.87 -42.42
N ASP A 154 -6.15 -8.68 -41.52
CA ASP A 154 -7.37 -9.48 -41.75
C ASP A 154 -8.68 -8.74 -41.41
N GLY A 155 -8.60 -7.45 -41.05
CA GLY A 155 -9.74 -6.62 -40.66
C GLY A 155 -10.21 -6.83 -39.22
N SER A 156 -9.64 -7.77 -38.46
CA SER A 156 -10.01 -7.97 -37.06
C SER A 156 -9.37 -6.90 -36.15
N PRO A 157 -9.98 -6.56 -35.00
CA PRO A 157 -9.42 -5.56 -34.08
C PRO A 157 -8.02 -5.93 -33.54
N VAL A 158 -7.13 -4.95 -33.38
CA VAL A 158 -5.74 -5.16 -32.92
C VAL A 158 -5.66 -5.77 -31.52
N ASN A 159 -6.63 -5.53 -30.63
CA ASN A 159 -6.68 -6.19 -29.32
C ASN A 159 -6.83 -7.72 -29.39
N LYS A 160 -7.33 -8.26 -30.51
CA LYS A 160 -7.44 -9.70 -30.79
C LYS A 160 -6.16 -10.29 -31.42
N ALA A 161 -5.11 -9.49 -31.62
CA ALA A 161 -3.85 -9.97 -32.15
C ALA A 161 -3.29 -11.14 -31.33
N ARG A 162 -2.86 -12.19 -32.03
CA ARG A 162 -2.19 -13.34 -31.42
C ARG A 162 -0.76 -12.98 -31.04
N ASN A 163 -0.16 -13.80 -30.17
CA ASN A 163 1.25 -13.62 -29.83
C ASN A 163 2.15 -13.75 -31.08
N TRP A 164 3.01 -12.77 -31.31
CA TRP A 164 3.86 -12.61 -32.50
C TRP A 164 3.11 -12.29 -33.80
N GLN A 165 1.89 -11.79 -33.72
CA GLN A 165 1.18 -11.33 -34.92
C GLN A 165 1.71 -9.95 -35.33
N GLU A 166 2.09 -9.85 -36.60
CA GLU A 166 2.53 -8.59 -37.22
C GLU A 166 1.33 -7.63 -37.35
N LEU A 167 1.54 -6.37 -36.99
CA LEU A 167 0.59 -5.27 -37.17
C LEU A 167 0.90 -4.54 -38.49
N THR A 168 -0.09 -3.87 -39.08
CA THR A 168 0.20 -2.92 -40.17
C THR A 168 1.02 -1.75 -39.62
N CYS A 169 1.81 -1.10 -40.47
CA CYS A 169 2.62 0.06 -40.07
C CYS A 169 1.74 1.15 -39.41
N ASP A 170 0.62 1.49 -40.05
CA ASP A 170 -0.34 2.49 -39.55
C ASP A 170 -0.89 2.11 -38.17
N ALA A 171 -1.40 0.88 -38.02
CA ALA A 171 -2.00 0.44 -36.75
C ALA A 171 -0.96 0.29 -35.63
N GLY A 172 0.25 -0.16 -35.96
CA GLY A 172 1.35 -0.29 -35.01
C GLY A 172 1.86 1.07 -34.52
N SER A 173 2.03 2.02 -35.44
CA SER A 173 2.44 3.41 -35.14
C SER A 173 1.38 4.12 -34.30
N GLU A 174 0.11 4.06 -34.70
CA GLU A 174 -0.99 4.69 -33.95
C GLU A 174 -1.13 4.07 -32.55
N LEU A 175 -1.01 2.74 -32.42
CA LEU A 175 -1.01 2.07 -31.11
C LEU A 175 0.11 2.57 -30.19
N CYS A 176 1.33 2.73 -30.72
CA CYS A 176 2.45 3.25 -29.93
C CYS A 176 2.20 4.70 -29.46
N SER A 177 1.65 5.55 -30.34
CA SER A 177 1.26 6.93 -29.99
C SER A 177 0.21 6.96 -28.88
N LEU A 178 -0.82 6.11 -28.95
CA LEU A 178 -1.85 6.02 -27.90
C LEU A 178 -1.27 5.56 -26.55
N ILE A 179 -0.30 4.64 -26.58
CA ILE A 179 0.42 4.19 -25.37
C ILE A 179 1.25 5.34 -24.78
N GLU A 180 1.97 6.10 -25.62
CA GLU A 180 2.73 7.28 -25.19
C GLU A 180 1.85 8.35 -24.54
N ASP A 181 0.73 8.70 -25.17
CA ASP A 181 -0.17 9.73 -24.67
C ASP A 181 -0.82 9.31 -23.35
N HIS A 182 -1.20 8.04 -23.23
CA HIS A 182 -1.69 7.50 -21.97
C HIS A 182 -0.61 7.51 -20.87
N HIS A 183 0.64 7.17 -21.21
CA HIS A 183 1.77 7.24 -20.29
C HIS A 183 2.04 8.68 -19.81
N LYS A 184 2.00 9.67 -20.72
CA LYS A 184 2.13 11.10 -20.37
C LYS A 184 1.00 11.54 -19.44
N PHE A 185 -0.25 11.17 -19.74
CA PHE A 185 -1.40 11.46 -18.89
C PHE A 185 -1.23 10.90 -17.47
N LEU A 186 -0.79 9.65 -17.32
CA LEU A 186 -0.54 9.05 -16.01
C LEU A 186 0.61 9.76 -15.27
N THR A 187 1.65 10.19 -15.98
CA THR A 187 2.78 10.92 -15.40
C THR A 187 2.37 12.28 -14.84
N VAL A 188 1.57 13.04 -15.61
CA VAL A 188 1.02 14.33 -15.16
C VAL A 188 0.14 14.13 -13.94
N ARG A 189 -0.77 13.16 -13.96
CA ARG A 189 -1.65 12.86 -12.84
C ARG A 189 -0.89 12.44 -11.58
N GLU A 190 0.19 11.67 -11.74
CA GLU A 190 1.06 11.32 -10.61
C GLU A 190 1.76 12.56 -10.05
N LEU A 191 2.25 13.46 -10.90
CA LEU A 191 2.86 14.72 -10.48
C LEU A 191 1.85 15.63 -9.77
N GLU A 192 0.65 15.81 -10.32
CA GLU A 192 -0.44 16.56 -9.69
C GLU A 192 -0.80 15.99 -8.32
N HIS A 193 -0.90 14.66 -8.23
CA HIS A 193 -1.16 13.98 -6.96
C HIS A 193 0.01 14.11 -5.98
N GLN A 194 1.26 14.16 -6.44
CA GLN A 194 2.42 14.47 -5.59
C GLN A 194 2.40 15.93 -5.10
N LEU A 195 2.04 16.87 -5.97
CA LEU A 195 1.86 18.29 -5.63
C LEU A 195 0.70 18.48 -4.65
N GLN A 196 -0.43 17.81 -4.85
CA GLN A 196 -1.57 17.84 -3.92
C GLN A 196 -1.26 17.11 -2.60
N LYS A 197 -0.44 16.06 -2.62
CA LYS A 197 0.00 15.34 -1.41
C LYS A 197 1.04 16.09 -0.59
N MET A 198 1.62 17.17 -1.11
CA MET A 198 2.50 18.03 -0.34
C MET A 198 1.85 19.40 -0.11
N PRO A 199 1.00 19.56 0.93
CA PRO A 199 1.27 20.69 1.79
C PRO A 199 2.74 20.59 2.18
N GLU A 200 3.50 21.68 2.12
CA GLU A 200 4.78 21.75 2.84
C GLU A 200 4.55 21.11 4.20
N SER A 201 5.41 20.15 4.58
CA SER A 201 5.25 19.51 5.88
C SER A 201 5.08 20.64 6.89
N PHE A 202 4.04 20.49 7.71
CA PHE A 202 3.66 21.50 8.69
C PHE A 202 4.86 21.92 9.56
N PHE A 203 5.95 21.13 9.63
CA PHE A 203 7.17 21.40 10.39
C PHE A 203 8.43 21.77 9.57
N LYS A 204 8.39 21.95 8.25
CA LYS A 204 9.61 22.11 7.43
C LYS A 204 10.39 23.43 7.58
N ASP A 205 9.82 24.46 8.19
CA ASP A 205 10.41 25.81 8.16
C ASP A 205 11.50 26.11 9.20
N ASP A 206 11.77 25.24 10.18
CA ASP A 206 12.88 25.46 11.11
C ASP A 206 14.02 24.47 10.84
N GLN A 207 14.98 24.89 10.01
CA GLN A 207 16.23 24.17 9.70
C GLN A 207 17.15 23.92 10.93
N ASN A 208 16.66 24.16 12.16
CA ASN A 208 17.41 23.99 13.40
C ASN A 208 16.90 22.83 14.30
N ILE A 209 15.92 22.03 13.87
CA ILE A 209 15.35 20.96 14.71
C ILE A 209 16.30 19.74 14.85
N SER A 210 17.26 19.54 13.94
CA SER A 210 18.05 18.29 13.88
C SER A 210 19.08 18.08 15.01
N VAL A 211 19.09 18.93 16.05
CA VAL A 211 20.03 18.84 17.20
C VAL A 211 19.31 18.83 18.56
N LEU A 212 17.98 18.89 18.57
CA LEU A 212 17.20 18.92 19.81
C LEU A 212 17.06 17.52 20.42
N LYS A 213 17.15 17.44 21.76
CA LYS A 213 16.91 16.19 22.50
C LYS A 213 15.44 15.77 22.34
N GLU A 214 15.13 14.47 22.43
CA GLU A 214 13.77 13.92 22.21
C GLU A 214 12.64 14.71 22.91
N LYS A 215 12.87 15.15 24.15
CA LYS A 215 11.90 15.98 24.92
C LYS A 215 11.67 17.37 24.32
N GLU A 216 12.70 17.98 23.76
CA GLU A 216 12.62 19.29 23.08
C GLU A 216 11.87 19.15 21.75
N THR A 217 11.97 18.00 21.08
CA THR A 217 11.25 17.73 19.83
C THR A 217 9.74 17.63 20.04
N TRP A 218 9.27 16.90 21.06
CA TRP A 218 7.82 16.81 21.34
C TRP A 218 7.21 18.15 21.75
N GLN A 219 7.90 18.90 22.61
CA GLN A 219 7.45 20.22 23.04
C GLN A 219 7.34 21.17 21.85
N THR A 220 8.25 21.08 20.89
CA THR A 220 8.19 21.87 19.65
C THR A 220 6.96 21.53 18.81
N VAL A 221 6.69 20.23 18.62
CA VAL A 221 5.51 19.76 17.85
C VAL A 221 4.20 20.19 18.53
N ILE A 222 4.11 20.08 19.85
CA ILE A 222 2.96 20.49 20.64
C ILE A 222 2.78 22.01 20.62
N ALA A 223 3.87 22.77 20.82
CA ALA A 223 3.83 24.24 20.83
C ALA A 223 3.40 24.78 19.46
N LYS A 224 3.93 24.23 18.36
CA LYS A 224 3.52 24.61 17.02
C LYS A 224 2.08 24.23 16.73
N THR A 225 1.65 23.03 17.12
CA THR A 225 0.23 22.64 17.02
C THR A 225 -0.66 23.62 17.78
N SER A 226 -0.28 23.98 19.00
CA SER A 226 -1.01 24.94 19.82
C SER A 226 -1.08 26.33 19.19
N LYS A 227 0.01 26.77 18.55
CA LYS A 227 0.15 28.09 17.94
C LYS A 227 -0.61 28.22 16.63
N ASP A 228 -0.44 27.24 15.74
CA ASP A 228 -0.87 27.35 14.34
C ASP A 228 -2.23 26.70 14.10
N LEU A 229 -2.61 25.70 14.89
CA LEU A 229 -3.85 24.93 14.68
C LEU A 229 -4.94 25.19 15.73
N GLY A 230 -4.55 25.40 16.98
CA GLY A 230 -5.49 25.72 18.07
C GLY A 230 -5.22 24.95 19.36
N LYS A 231 -6.15 25.01 20.31
CA LYS A 231 -5.97 24.47 21.66
C LYS A 231 -5.67 22.97 21.64
N VAL A 232 -4.57 22.54 22.25
CA VAL A 232 -4.25 21.11 22.42
C VAL A 232 -5.01 20.54 23.62
N HIS A 233 -5.79 19.48 23.39
CA HIS A 233 -6.51 18.74 24.45
C HIS A 233 -5.72 17.56 24.98
N LEU A 234 -5.04 16.85 24.08
CA LEU A 234 -4.19 15.70 24.40
C LEU A 234 -2.92 15.78 23.56
N ALA A 235 -1.78 15.51 24.19
CA ALA A 235 -0.59 15.05 23.52
C ALA A 235 0.00 13.86 24.30
N CYS A 236 0.23 12.74 23.62
CA CYS A 236 0.82 11.55 24.22
C CYS A 236 1.68 10.79 23.21
N PRO A 237 2.65 9.99 23.68
CA PRO A 237 3.37 9.08 22.81
C PRO A 237 2.41 8.09 22.19
N PHE A 238 2.81 7.61 21.03
CA PHE A 238 2.08 6.62 20.27
C PHE A 238 2.97 5.39 20.05
N GLY A 239 2.53 4.46 19.19
CA GLY A 239 3.35 3.30 18.84
C GLY A 239 3.68 2.40 20.04
N SER A 240 4.96 2.08 20.23
CA SER A 240 5.43 1.15 21.27
C SER A 240 5.52 1.75 22.67
N GLN A 241 5.83 3.04 22.76
CA GLN A 241 6.01 3.76 24.02
C GLN A 241 4.73 3.80 24.86
N ARG A 242 3.56 3.97 24.22
CA ARG A 242 2.29 4.01 24.95
C ARG A 242 1.91 2.70 25.66
N TYR A 243 2.54 1.59 25.28
CA TYR A 243 2.31 0.26 25.87
C TYR A 243 3.40 -0.17 26.85
N ASN A 244 4.32 0.72 27.21
CA ASN A 244 5.50 0.36 28.00
C ASN A 244 6.38 -0.72 27.30
N CYS A 245 6.41 -0.69 25.96
CA CYS A 245 7.09 -1.70 25.13
C CYS A 245 8.16 -1.08 24.22
N SER A 246 8.66 0.12 24.54
CA SER A 246 9.71 0.76 23.77
C SER A 246 11.08 0.14 24.05
N THR A 247 11.89 0.02 23.01
CA THR A 247 13.32 -0.33 23.08
C THR A 247 14.16 0.91 22.75
N PRO A 248 15.48 0.90 22.98
CA PRO A 248 16.35 2.02 22.60
C PRO A 248 16.30 2.38 21.09
N GLU A 249 15.89 1.44 20.25
CA GLU A 249 15.76 1.58 18.80
C GLU A 249 14.33 1.95 18.36
N SER A 250 13.38 2.07 19.30
CA SER A 250 12.01 2.49 18.98
C SER A 250 11.99 3.89 18.39
N ASP A 251 11.19 4.04 17.33
CA ASP A 251 10.80 5.32 16.79
C ASP A 251 10.00 6.16 17.81
N LEU A 252 10.06 7.48 17.60
CA LEU A 252 9.25 8.43 18.33
C LEU A 252 7.95 8.66 17.55
N ASP A 253 6.85 8.10 18.05
CA ASP A 253 5.52 8.39 17.53
C ASP A 253 4.78 9.34 18.48
N LEU A 254 4.12 10.36 17.94
CA LEU A 254 3.31 11.31 18.71
C LEU A 254 1.85 11.34 18.23
N PHE A 255 0.91 11.36 19.17
CA PHE A 255 -0.51 11.54 18.88
C PHE A 255 -1.02 12.79 19.57
N ILE A 256 -1.61 13.71 18.79
CA ILE A 256 -2.15 14.97 19.28
C ILE A 256 -3.63 15.08 18.91
N VAL A 257 -4.43 15.53 19.87
CA VAL A 257 -5.80 15.98 19.64
C VAL A 257 -5.87 17.47 19.91
N TYR A 258 -6.27 18.24 18.90
CA TYR A 258 -6.40 19.70 19.00
C TYR A 258 -7.82 20.15 18.66
N GLN A 259 -8.22 21.28 19.23
CA GLN A 259 -9.45 21.99 18.93
C GLN A 259 -9.09 23.20 18.07
N ALA A 260 -9.50 23.17 16.81
CA ALA A 260 -9.47 24.36 15.96
C ALA A 260 -10.43 25.43 16.49
N LYS A 261 -10.18 26.70 16.14
CA LYS A 261 -11.13 27.77 16.45
C LYS A 261 -12.48 27.47 15.80
N THR A 262 -13.54 27.68 16.54
CA THR A 262 -14.91 27.37 16.11
C THR A 262 -15.29 28.21 14.89
N VAL A 263 -14.79 29.44 14.79
CA VAL A 263 -14.99 30.32 13.63
C VAL A 263 -14.36 29.75 12.34
N ASP A 264 -13.19 29.10 12.43
CA ASP A 264 -12.51 28.50 11.28
C ASP A 264 -13.25 27.24 10.84
N LEU A 265 -13.73 26.43 11.79
CA LEU A 265 -14.52 25.22 11.52
C LEU A 265 -15.85 25.52 10.81
N LEU A 266 -16.49 26.64 11.17
CA LEU A 266 -17.74 27.11 10.55
C LEU A 266 -17.50 28.01 9.32
N GLY A 267 -16.24 28.32 9.03
CA GLY A 267 -15.84 29.16 7.91
C GLY A 267 -15.91 28.46 6.56
N LEU A 268 -15.54 29.19 5.51
CA LEU A 268 -15.52 28.67 4.14
C LEU A 268 -14.30 27.78 3.84
N ASP A 269 -13.29 27.82 4.70
CA ASP A 269 -12.08 27.00 4.59
C ASP A 269 -11.81 26.26 5.92
N PRO A 270 -12.55 25.16 6.18
CA PRO A 270 -12.43 24.45 7.44
C PRO A 270 -11.05 23.80 7.58
N PRO A 271 -10.53 23.70 8.81
CA PRO A 271 -9.21 23.14 9.08
C PRO A 271 -9.15 21.66 8.68
N LYS A 272 -7.94 21.19 8.35
CA LYS A 272 -7.69 19.77 8.06
C LYS A 272 -8.01 18.92 9.29
N GLN A 273 -8.93 17.98 9.11
CA GLN A 273 -9.37 17.07 10.18
C GLN A 273 -8.30 16.07 10.65
N THR A 274 -7.29 15.80 9.81
CA THR A 274 -6.20 14.87 10.12
C THR A 274 -4.93 15.35 9.43
N ILE A 275 -3.86 15.49 10.21
CA ILE A 275 -2.53 15.85 9.73
C ILE A 275 -1.56 14.75 10.15
N LYS A 276 -0.77 14.27 9.20
CA LYS A 276 0.30 13.30 9.40
C LYS A 276 1.53 13.80 8.66
N ASN A 277 2.73 13.60 9.21
CA ASN A 277 3.93 13.81 8.42
C ASN A 277 4.19 12.65 7.46
N SER A 278 5.04 12.95 6.48
CA SER A 278 5.69 11.94 5.65
C SER A 278 6.79 11.24 6.44
N HIS A 279 7.10 9.98 6.10
CA HIS A 279 8.14 9.10 6.67
C HIS A 279 9.61 9.61 6.56
N ARG A 280 9.84 10.92 6.49
CA ARG A 280 11.15 11.55 6.31
C ARG A 280 11.56 12.43 7.50
N GLU A 281 10.80 12.39 8.59
CA GLU A 281 11.05 13.20 9.78
C GLU A 281 11.46 12.30 10.95
N ASP A 282 12.21 12.86 11.90
CA ASP A 282 12.75 12.12 13.05
C ASP A 282 11.66 11.68 14.05
N VAL A 283 10.48 12.30 13.98
CA VAL A 283 9.33 11.99 14.84
C VAL A 283 8.10 11.83 13.98
N ASP A 284 7.52 10.63 13.93
CA ASP A 284 6.25 10.39 13.27
C ASP A 284 5.12 10.98 14.13
N TYR A 285 4.21 11.77 13.56
CA TYR A 285 3.09 12.33 14.30
C TYR A 285 1.75 12.17 13.59
N SER A 286 0.70 12.03 14.39
CA SER A 286 -0.70 12.08 13.95
C SER A 286 -1.45 13.12 14.77
N VAL A 287 -1.89 14.19 14.12
CA VAL A 287 -2.66 15.27 14.72
C VAL A 287 -4.10 15.16 14.22
N LEU A 288 -5.06 15.06 15.15
CA LEU A 288 -6.48 15.00 14.86
C LEU A 288 -7.20 16.24 15.39
N GLU A 289 -8.05 16.80 14.54
CA GLU A 289 -9.02 17.81 14.95
C GLU A 289 -10.06 17.16 15.88
N LEU A 290 -10.52 17.90 16.89
CA LEU A 290 -11.37 17.40 17.97
C LEU A 290 -12.66 16.72 17.49
N GLN A 291 -13.35 17.28 16.50
CA GLN A 291 -14.54 16.67 15.91
C GLN A 291 -14.19 15.32 15.27
N ARG A 292 -13.08 15.27 14.51
CA ARG A 292 -12.65 14.04 13.86
C ARG A 292 -12.27 12.97 14.87
N TYR A 293 -11.60 13.34 15.95
CA TYR A 293 -11.31 12.44 17.05
C TYR A 293 -12.60 11.88 17.66
N CYS A 294 -13.60 12.71 17.98
CA CYS A 294 -14.89 12.26 18.50
C CYS A 294 -15.65 11.32 17.55
N GLU A 295 -15.62 11.58 16.24
CA GLU A 295 -16.20 10.69 15.23
C GLU A 295 -15.55 9.29 15.24
N LEU A 296 -14.23 9.24 15.30
CA LEU A 296 -13.48 7.98 15.34
C LEU A 296 -13.69 7.25 16.67
N LEU A 297 -13.75 7.99 17.77
CA LEU A 297 -14.01 7.48 19.11
C LEU A 297 -15.36 6.77 19.19
N VAL A 298 -16.45 7.41 18.73
CA VAL A 298 -17.79 6.81 18.69
C VAL A 298 -17.85 5.60 17.76
N ARG A 299 -17.02 5.57 16.71
CA ARG A 299 -16.92 4.42 15.80
C ARG A 299 -16.10 3.25 16.36
N GLY A 300 -15.53 3.38 17.55
CA GLY A 300 -14.70 2.36 18.19
C GLY A 300 -13.31 2.22 17.56
N ASP A 301 -12.76 3.28 16.98
CA ASP A 301 -11.37 3.26 16.48
C ASP A 301 -10.39 2.99 17.64
N ALA A 302 -9.64 1.90 17.56
CA ALA A 302 -8.79 1.44 18.65
C ALA A 302 -7.80 2.52 19.11
N LYS A 303 -7.21 3.24 18.16
CA LYS A 303 -6.20 4.28 18.45
C LYS A 303 -6.80 5.40 19.29
N CYS A 304 -8.02 5.82 18.96
CA CYS A 304 -8.71 6.86 19.69
C CYS A 304 -9.18 6.35 21.06
N VAL A 305 -9.86 5.20 21.11
CA VAL A 305 -10.39 4.61 22.36
C VAL A 305 -9.28 4.44 23.40
N GLU A 306 -8.15 3.84 23.02
CA GLU A 306 -7.01 3.59 23.92
C GLU A 306 -6.48 4.87 24.58
N THR A 307 -6.53 6.02 23.90
CA THR A 307 -6.00 7.26 24.49
C THR A 307 -6.78 7.77 25.71
N LEU A 308 -8.05 7.38 25.86
CA LEU A 308 -8.83 7.73 27.07
C LEU A 308 -8.36 6.98 28.32
N PHE A 309 -7.76 5.81 28.13
CA PHE A 309 -7.23 4.94 29.20
C PHE A 309 -5.78 5.25 29.56
N LEU A 310 -5.19 6.29 28.95
CA LEU A 310 -3.87 6.81 29.29
C LEU A 310 -3.92 7.97 30.28
N SER A 311 -5.09 8.47 30.66
CA SER A 311 -5.23 9.73 31.42
C SER A 311 -4.50 9.78 32.77
N GLU A 312 -4.23 8.62 33.37
CA GLU A 312 -3.49 8.49 34.64
C GLU A 312 -2.05 7.95 34.42
N SER A 313 -1.67 7.68 33.18
CA SER A 313 -0.37 7.14 32.83
C SER A 313 0.71 8.23 32.84
N PRO A 314 1.94 7.93 33.32
CA PRO A 314 3.05 8.87 33.29
C PRO A 314 3.48 9.27 31.87
N VAL A 315 2.98 8.59 30.84
CA VAL A 315 3.33 8.86 29.44
C VAL A 315 2.60 10.05 28.85
N VAL A 316 1.49 10.53 29.46
CA VAL A 316 0.76 11.68 28.91
C VAL A 316 1.60 12.95 29.05
N VAL A 317 1.88 13.58 27.92
CA VAL A 317 2.73 14.78 27.83
C VAL A 317 1.92 16.04 28.12
N ALA A 318 0.69 16.10 27.60
CA ALA A 318 -0.26 17.18 27.88
C ALA A 318 -1.70 16.65 27.91
N GLY A 319 -2.49 17.12 28.88
CA GLY A 319 -3.91 16.80 29.00
C GLY A 319 -4.69 17.97 29.59
N SER A 320 -5.68 18.49 28.84
CA SER A 320 -6.49 19.63 29.28
C SER A 320 -7.53 19.23 30.33
N PRO A 321 -8.10 20.17 31.11
CA PRO A 321 -9.19 19.88 32.02
C PRO A 321 -10.43 19.26 31.33
N GLU A 322 -10.73 19.71 30.11
CA GLU A 322 -11.82 19.18 29.30
C GLU A 322 -11.55 17.74 28.85
N TRP A 323 -10.28 17.41 28.58
CA TRP A 323 -9.88 16.03 28.26
C TRP A 323 -10.19 15.06 29.40
N ARG A 324 -9.98 15.47 30.67
CA ARG A 324 -10.33 14.64 31.83
C ARG A 324 -11.83 14.36 31.90
N LYS A 325 -12.68 15.35 31.55
CA LYS A 325 -14.13 15.16 31.44
C LYS A 325 -14.47 14.12 30.37
N LEU A 326 -13.81 14.16 29.22
CA LEU A 326 -14.00 13.13 28.18
C LEU A 326 -13.56 11.74 28.68
N CYS A 327 -12.44 11.65 29.40
CA CYS A 327 -11.95 10.40 29.97
C CYS A 327 -12.92 9.77 30.98
N SER A 328 -13.76 10.56 31.66
CA SER A 328 -14.81 9.99 32.52
C SER A 328 -15.95 9.30 31.75
N LEU A 329 -16.03 9.51 30.44
CA LEU A 329 -17.01 8.85 29.57
C LEU A 329 -16.48 7.55 28.96
N ARG A 330 -15.23 7.15 29.25
CA ARG A 330 -14.55 6.04 28.56
C ARG A 330 -15.26 4.69 28.66
N SER A 331 -15.87 4.38 29.80
CA SER A 331 -16.61 3.12 29.98
C SER A 331 -17.86 3.03 29.11
N LEU A 332 -18.47 4.16 28.74
CA LEU A 332 -19.62 4.17 27.82
C LEU A 332 -19.23 3.75 26.39
N LEU A 333 -17.94 3.82 26.05
CA LEU A 333 -17.44 3.49 24.72
C LEU A 333 -17.06 2.01 24.56
N LEU A 334 -16.97 1.27 25.67
CA LEU A 334 -16.62 -0.15 25.69
C LEU A 334 -17.86 -0.98 25.41
N THR A 335 -18.29 -0.98 24.14
CA THR A 335 -19.49 -1.68 23.67
C THR A 335 -19.13 -2.89 22.82
N GLY A 336 -20.12 -3.76 22.56
CA GLY A 336 -19.97 -4.85 21.59
C GLY A 336 -19.56 -4.36 20.21
N GLN A 337 -20.01 -3.17 19.80
CA GLN A 337 -19.58 -2.52 18.54
C GLN A 337 -18.09 -2.14 18.57
N CYS A 338 -17.58 -1.63 19.69
CA CYS A 338 -16.16 -1.34 19.86
C CYS A 338 -15.33 -2.62 19.81
N LEU A 339 -15.75 -3.68 20.52
CA LEU A 339 -15.09 -4.98 20.46
C LEU A 339 -15.05 -5.52 19.03
N GLU A 340 -16.16 -5.47 18.29
CA GLU A 340 -16.21 -5.95 16.90
C GLU A 340 -15.19 -5.23 15.99
N LYS A 341 -14.90 -3.95 16.24
CA LYS A 341 -13.87 -3.21 15.51
C LYS A 341 -12.47 -3.75 15.76
N TYR A 342 -12.12 -4.00 17.02
CA TYR A 342 -10.87 -4.67 17.37
C TYR A 342 -10.78 -6.03 16.68
N MET A 343 -11.85 -6.83 16.73
CA MET A 343 -11.90 -8.16 16.12
C MET A 343 -11.75 -8.10 14.60
N LYS A 344 -12.32 -7.09 13.92
CA LYS A 344 -12.15 -6.87 12.49
C LYS A 344 -10.71 -6.55 12.10
N GLU A 345 -10.00 -5.75 12.91
CA GLU A 345 -8.58 -5.46 12.68
C GLU A 345 -7.71 -6.71 12.92
N ILE A 346 -7.96 -7.43 14.01
CA ILE A 346 -7.26 -8.68 14.35
C ILE A 346 -7.40 -9.71 13.22
N HIS A 347 -8.61 -9.94 12.69
CA HIS A 347 -8.87 -10.91 11.62
C HIS A 347 -8.67 -10.35 10.20
N GLY A 348 -8.27 -9.08 10.09
CA GLY A 348 -8.20 -8.35 8.82
C GLY A 348 -7.04 -8.77 7.92
N THR A 349 -6.98 -8.16 6.73
CA THR A 349 -5.89 -8.33 5.75
C THR A 349 -4.54 -7.79 6.24
N THR A 350 -4.55 -6.99 7.31
CA THR A 350 -3.39 -6.48 8.04
C THR A 350 -3.26 -7.12 9.42
N GLY A 351 -3.88 -8.29 9.65
CA GLY A 351 -3.83 -9.04 10.90
C GLY A 351 -3.57 -10.53 10.63
N LEU A 352 -4.35 -11.42 11.25
CA LEU A 352 -4.19 -12.88 11.18
C LEU A 352 -4.25 -13.45 9.76
N LYS A 353 -4.94 -12.81 8.80
CA LYS A 353 -4.92 -13.28 7.40
C LYS A 353 -3.53 -13.22 6.76
N GLN A 354 -2.64 -12.32 7.20
CA GLN A 354 -1.26 -12.32 6.69
C GLN A 354 -0.47 -13.51 7.22
N PHE A 355 -0.67 -13.87 8.49
CA PHE A 355 -0.06 -15.05 9.09
C PHE A 355 -0.51 -16.34 8.40
N GLN A 356 -1.80 -16.45 8.08
CA GLN A 356 -2.31 -17.60 7.32
C GLN A 356 -1.66 -17.69 5.95
N ARG A 357 -1.68 -16.61 5.16
CA ARG A 357 -1.05 -16.59 3.82
C ARG A 357 0.44 -16.92 3.86
N TRP A 358 1.15 -16.40 4.85
CA TRP A 358 2.55 -16.71 5.05
C TRP A 358 2.74 -18.18 5.38
N ARG A 359 1.92 -18.75 6.27
CA ARG A 359 1.99 -20.17 6.64
C ARG A 359 1.68 -21.10 5.47
N ASP A 360 0.68 -20.76 4.66
CA ASP A 360 0.33 -21.51 3.44
C ASP A 360 1.51 -21.57 2.47
N SER A 361 2.33 -20.50 2.43
CA SER A 361 3.52 -20.41 1.57
C SER A 361 4.78 -21.01 2.22
N ASN A 362 4.80 -21.20 3.54
CA ASN A 362 5.97 -21.63 4.33
C ASN A 362 5.55 -22.67 5.40
N PRO A 363 5.09 -23.87 5.00
CA PRO A 363 4.43 -24.80 5.91
C PRO A 363 5.36 -25.43 6.97
N GLU A 364 6.66 -25.50 6.70
CA GLU A 364 7.65 -26.11 7.61
C GLU A 364 8.43 -25.05 8.43
N THR A 365 8.28 -23.76 8.11
CA THR A 365 9.01 -22.69 8.79
C THR A 365 8.26 -22.23 10.02
N GLU A 366 8.93 -22.27 11.17
CA GLU A 366 8.41 -21.75 12.44
C GLU A 366 8.94 -20.36 12.79
N GLU A 367 10.04 -19.94 12.18
CA GLU A 367 10.65 -18.62 12.40
C GLU A 367 9.88 -17.52 11.67
N LEU A 368 9.50 -16.48 12.41
CA LEU A 368 8.77 -15.35 11.87
C LEU A 368 9.73 -14.31 11.26
N THR A 369 9.40 -13.81 10.08
CA THR A 369 10.14 -12.68 9.49
C THR A 369 9.99 -11.42 10.35
N PRO A 370 10.95 -10.47 10.34
CA PRO A 370 10.85 -9.22 11.10
C PRO A 370 9.55 -8.43 10.87
N LYS A 371 9.02 -8.49 9.64
CA LYS A 371 7.72 -7.89 9.29
C LYS A 371 6.55 -8.56 10.04
N LEU A 372 6.56 -9.89 10.12
CA LEU A 372 5.54 -10.65 10.86
C LEU A 372 5.72 -10.52 12.37
N VAL A 373 6.94 -10.38 12.86
CA VAL A 373 7.24 -10.05 14.27
C VAL A 373 6.56 -8.73 14.65
N LYS A 374 6.80 -7.66 13.89
CA LYS A 374 6.13 -6.35 14.10
C LYS A 374 4.61 -6.47 14.02
N LEU A 375 4.10 -7.25 13.07
CA LEU A 375 2.66 -7.45 12.92
C LEU A 375 2.05 -8.24 14.10
N GLY A 376 2.72 -9.28 14.57
CA GLY A 376 2.24 -10.12 15.66
C GLY A 376 2.18 -9.36 16.97
N TYR A 377 3.15 -8.48 17.22
CA TYR A 377 3.09 -7.51 18.32
C TYR A 377 1.80 -6.66 18.27
N ILE A 378 1.47 -6.11 17.09
CA ILE A 378 0.24 -5.31 16.92
C ILE A 378 -1.02 -6.16 17.18
N VAL A 379 -1.06 -7.39 16.64
CA VAL A 379 -2.19 -8.31 16.82
C VAL A 379 -2.37 -8.71 18.28
N MET A 380 -1.30 -9.09 18.97
CA MET A 380 -1.36 -9.49 20.39
C MET A 380 -1.85 -8.37 21.28
N ARG A 381 -1.34 -7.16 21.07
CA ARG A 381 -1.77 -5.96 21.78
C ARG A 381 -3.26 -5.67 21.58
N LEU A 382 -3.76 -5.80 20.35
CA LEU A 382 -5.20 -5.68 20.08
C LEU A 382 -6.01 -6.78 20.76
N LEU A 383 -5.52 -8.02 20.76
CA LEU A 383 -6.16 -9.15 21.45
C LEU A 383 -6.23 -8.94 22.96
N GLN A 384 -5.14 -8.48 23.58
CA GLN A 384 -5.10 -8.19 25.00
C GLN A 384 -6.10 -7.08 25.36
N ASN A 385 -6.15 -6.00 24.58
CA ASN A 385 -7.11 -4.91 24.82
C ASN A 385 -8.57 -5.35 24.59
N ALA A 386 -8.83 -6.19 23.58
CA ALA A 386 -10.15 -6.78 23.35
C ALA A 386 -10.57 -7.72 24.50
N ARG A 387 -9.62 -8.47 25.05
CA ARG A 387 -9.80 -9.35 26.20
C ARG A 387 -10.06 -8.57 27.48
N ASP A 388 -9.29 -7.51 27.73
CA ASP A 388 -9.51 -6.60 28.87
C ASP A 388 -10.90 -5.96 28.79
N MET A 389 -11.31 -5.53 27.59
CA MET A 389 -12.66 -4.98 27.36
C MET A 389 -13.75 -5.99 27.72
N ALA A 390 -13.64 -7.22 27.20
CA ALA A 390 -14.65 -8.27 27.45
C ALA A 390 -14.68 -8.73 28.92
N LEU A 391 -13.52 -8.83 29.58
CA LEU A 391 -13.41 -9.38 30.94
C LEU A 391 -13.64 -8.33 32.04
N LEU A 392 -13.08 -7.14 31.86
CA LEU A 392 -12.96 -6.13 32.91
C LEU A 392 -13.90 -4.95 32.67
N ASN A 393 -14.49 -4.85 31.46
CA ASN A 393 -15.12 -3.62 30.99
C ASN A 393 -14.17 -2.41 31.14
N ASP A 394 -12.89 -2.64 30.84
CA ASP A 394 -11.80 -1.66 30.93
C ASP A 394 -10.72 -1.98 29.88
N ILE A 395 -9.74 -1.09 29.67
CA ILE A 395 -8.57 -1.36 28.80
C ILE A 395 -7.29 -0.96 29.53
N ILE A 396 -6.36 -1.91 29.63
CA ILE A 396 -5.03 -1.66 30.20
C ILE A 396 -4.04 -1.39 29.06
N VAL A 397 -3.87 -0.10 28.71
CA VAL A 397 -2.97 0.30 27.61
C VAL A 397 -1.52 0.28 28.07
N PHE A 398 -1.20 1.00 29.15
CA PHE A 398 0.15 1.00 29.72
C PHE A 398 0.29 -0.20 30.67
N ARG A 399 1.03 -1.23 30.23
CA ARG A 399 1.16 -2.48 31.00
C ARG A 399 2.33 -2.41 31.97
N ASP A 400 2.14 -2.93 33.17
CA ASP A 400 3.17 -2.98 34.21
C ASP A 400 4.37 -3.84 33.76
N GLU A 401 5.58 -3.47 34.18
CA GLU A 401 6.81 -4.16 33.82
C GLU A 401 6.80 -5.65 34.19
N SER A 402 6.15 -5.98 35.31
CA SER A 402 6.02 -7.34 35.85
C SER A 402 4.80 -8.11 35.34
N SER A 403 3.97 -7.51 34.48
CA SER A 403 2.77 -8.19 33.96
C SER A 403 3.14 -9.21 32.89
N LEU A 404 2.52 -10.40 32.98
CA LEU A 404 2.66 -11.46 31.99
C LEU A 404 2.28 -10.95 30.58
N GLU A 405 1.23 -10.14 30.49
CA GLU A 405 0.79 -9.57 29.22
C GLU A 405 1.87 -8.70 28.56
N ARG A 406 2.62 -7.91 29.35
CA ARG A 406 3.74 -7.12 28.82
C ARG A 406 4.92 -8.02 28.44
N GLU A 407 5.26 -9.01 29.25
CA GLU A 407 6.31 -9.98 28.91
C GLU A 407 6.02 -10.67 27.58
N GLU A 408 4.76 -11.11 27.37
CA GLU A 408 4.33 -11.71 26.10
C GLU A 408 4.44 -10.71 24.93
N LEU A 409 4.10 -9.44 25.11
CA LEU A 409 4.29 -8.41 24.08
C LEU A 409 5.77 -8.19 23.75
N MET A 410 6.63 -8.15 24.77
CA MET A 410 8.07 -7.94 24.60
C MET A 410 8.73 -9.14 23.93
N ALA A 411 8.36 -10.37 24.32
CA ALA A 411 8.84 -11.59 23.68
C ALA A 411 8.42 -11.65 22.20
N MET A 412 7.17 -11.30 21.89
CA MET A 412 6.71 -11.19 20.51
C MET A 412 7.48 -10.10 19.75
N ARG A 413 7.73 -8.93 20.36
CA ARG A 413 8.47 -7.82 19.74
C ARG A 413 9.94 -8.16 19.51
N GLY A 414 10.56 -8.92 20.42
CA GLY A 414 11.93 -9.41 20.33
C GLY A 414 12.12 -10.56 19.34
N GLY A 415 11.04 -11.09 18.77
CA GLY A 415 11.10 -12.23 17.85
C GLY A 415 11.35 -13.58 18.53
N GLU A 416 11.06 -13.68 19.82
CA GLU A 416 11.26 -14.90 20.61
C GLU A 416 10.20 -15.97 20.32
N PHE A 417 9.06 -15.58 19.73
CA PHE A 417 7.98 -16.49 19.42
C PHE A 417 8.14 -17.15 18.05
N THR A 418 8.00 -18.47 18.05
CA THR A 418 7.69 -19.23 16.85
C THR A 418 6.25 -18.97 16.40
N TYR A 419 5.96 -19.27 15.13
CA TYR A 419 4.59 -19.24 14.61
C TYR A 419 3.63 -20.03 15.49
N LYS A 420 3.98 -21.28 15.84
CA LYS A 420 3.16 -22.11 16.72
C LYS A 420 2.89 -21.45 18.08
N LYS A 421 3.91 -20.93 18.75
CA LYS A 421 3.76 -20.29 20.06
C LYS A 421 2.88 -19.04 19.99
N PHE A 422 3.07 -18.20 18.97
CA PHE A 422 2.22 -17.05 18.72
C PHE A 422 0.75 -17.46 18.53
N MET A 423 0.48 -18.48 17.71
CA MET A 423 -0.88 -18.96 17.46
C MET A 423 -1.54 -19.58 18.70
N GLU A 424 -0.78 -20.26 19.57
CA GLU A 424 -1.28 -20.75 20.86
C GLU A 424 -1.78 -19.59 21.74
N ILE A 425 -1.03 -18.49 21.82
CA ILE A 425 -1.42 -17.29 22.58
C ILE A 425 -2.62 -16.61 21.94
N VAL A 426 -2.66 -16.51 20.61
CA VAL A 426 -3.82 -15.99 19.87
C VAL A 426 -5.07 -16.80 20.19
N CYS A 427 -5.01 -18.14 20.10
CA CYS A 427 -6.13 -19.02 20.41
C CYS A 427 -6.60 -18.87 21.86
N ARG A 428 -5.66 -18.73 22.81
CA ARG A 428 -5.98 -18.48 24.23
C ARG A 428 -6.78 -17.19 24.38
N TYR A 429 -6.29 -16.06 23.87
CA TYR A 429 -6.98 -14.77 23.99
C TYR A 429 -8.34 -14.76 23.28
N LEU A 430 -8.42 -15.34 22.07
CA LEU A 430 -9.70 -15.46 21.36
C LEU A 430 -10.72 -16.28 22.18
N GLY A 431 -10.28 -17.38 22.79
CA GLY A 431 -11.13 -18.20 23.65
C GLY A 431 -11.58 -17.47 24.92
N GLU A 432 -10.75 -16.59 25.47
CA GLU A 432 -11.12 -15.73 26.61
C GLU A 432 -12.13 -14.64 26.19
N ILE A 433 -11.91 -13.95 25.06
CA ILE A 433 -12.84 -12.95 24.53
C ILE A 433 -14.21 -13.57 24.25
N GLU A 434 -14.24 -14.73 23.58
CA GLU A 434 -15.48 -15.39 23.19
C GLU A 434 -16.37 -15.75 24.37
N LYS A 435 -15.78 -16.13 25.51
CA LYS A 435 -16.52 -16.47 26.74
C LYS A 435 -17.24 -15.28 27.38
N HIS A 436 -16.77 -14.06 27.11
CA HIS A 436 -17.19 -12.86 27.85
C HIS A 436 -17.75 -11.73 26.98
N LYS A 437 -17.63 -11.80 25.65
CA LYS A 437 -18.08 -10.74 24.73
C LYS A 437 -19.56 -10.36 24.87
N ASP A 438 -20.41 -11.30 25.27
CA ASP A 438 -21.86 -11.08 25.42
C ASP A 438 -22.22 -10.26 26.67
N GLN A 439 -21.23 -9.95 27.52
CA GLN A 439 -21.39 -9.10 28.71
C GLN A 439 -21.34 -7.60 28.37
N LEU A 440 -20.89 -7.24 27.16
CA LEU A 440 -20.79 -5.85 26.73
C LEU A 440 -22.15 -5.32 26.24
N GLU A 441 -22.43 -4.07 26.56
CA GLU A 441 -23.62 -3.39 26.05
C GLU A 441 -23.57 -3.26 24.52
N ALA A 442 -24.72 -3.46 23.86
CA ALA A 442 -24.81 -3.40 22.40
C ALA A 442 -24.88 -1.96 21.85
N GLU A 443 -25.34 -1.00 22.65
CA GLU A 443 -25.76 0.33 22.17
C GLU A 443 -24.71 1.42 22.42
N THR A 444 -24.43 2.23 21.40
CA THR A 444 -23.49 3.37 21.47
C THR A 444 -24.19 4.72 21.61
N ASP A 445 -25.53 4.77 21.63
CA ASP A 445 -26.29 6.02 21.59
C ASP A 445 -26.03 6.91 22.80
N LYS A 446 -25.98 6.33 24.01
CA LYS A 446 -25.65 7.07 25.23
C LYS A 446 -24.25 7.68 25.19
N ALA A 447 -23.27 6.93 24.68
CA ALA A 447 -21.90 7.42 24.52
C ALA A 447 -21.86 8.56 23.48
N LYS A 448 -22.53 8.37 22.34
CA LYS A 448 -22.61 9.36 21.27
C LYS A 448 -23.22 10.68 21.75
N SER A 449 -24.36 10.64 22.45
CA SER A 449 -25.00 11.84 22.99
C SER A 449 -24.11 12.55 24.02
N SER A 450 -23.42 11.79 24.88
CA SER A 450 -22.52 12.35 25.90
C SER A 450 -21.29 13.01 25.27
N ILE A 451 -20.69 12.37 24.26
CA ILE A 451 -19.53 12.90 23.52
C ILE A 451 -19.93 14.11 22.69
N GLN A 452 -21.10 14.08 22.04
CA GLN A 452 -21.61 15.21 21.29
C GLN A 452 -21.86 16.42 22.20
N LYS A 453 -22.46 16.20 23.37
CA LYS A 453 -22.64 17.26 24.38
C LYS A 453 -21.29 17.85 24.79
N TRP A 454 -20.33 17.00 25.13
CA TRP A 454 -18.97 17.43 25.49
C TRP A 454 -18.29 18.24 24.38
N LEU A 455 -18.41 17.80 23.12
CA LEU A 455 -17.85 18.50 21.97
C LEU A 455 -18.48 19.89 21.80
N ILE A 456 -19.81 19.98 21.92
CA ILE A 456 -20.53 21.27 21.84
C ILE A 456 -20.08 22.20 22.96
N GLU A 457 -19.95 21.72 24.19
CA GLU A 457 -19.45 22.51 25.32
C GLU A 457 -18.05 23.08 25.05
N CYS A 458 -17.14 22.29 24.47
CA CYS A 458 -15.81 22.75 24.09
C CYS A 458 -15.86 23.88 23.04
N ARG A 459 -16.76 23.78 22.05
CA ARG A 459 -16.93 24.84 21.02
C ARG A 459 -17.57 26.11 21.58
N LEU A 460 -18.56 25.97 22.47
CA LEU A 460 -19.19 27.12 23.11
C LEU A 460 -18.19 27.90 23.97
N GLN A 461 -17.32 27.20 24.70
CA GLN A 461 -16.25 27.83 25.49
C GLN A 461 -15.28 28.63 24.62
N ASP A 462 -14.92 28.12 23.44
CA ASP A 462 -14.05 28.81 22.49
C ASP A 462 -14.68 30.07 21.88
N LEU A 463 -16.01 30.08 21.67
CA LEU A 463 -16.74 31.27 21.23
C LEU A 463 -16.96 32.32 22.35
N GLN A 464 -16.80 31.94 23.61
CA GLN A 464 -17.08 32.80 24.78
C GLN A 464 -15.89 32.90 25.75
N PRO A 465 -14.71 33.33 25.30
CA PRO A 465 -13.51 33.36 26.14
C PRO A 465 -13.67 34.26 27.38
N ASP A 466 -14.43 35.35 27.25
CA ASP A 466 -14.58 36.37 28.31
C ASP A 466 -15.51 35.93 29.46
N LEU A 467 -16.39 34.96 29.24
CA LEU A 467 -17.29 34.44 30.29
C LEU A 467 -16.60 33.38 31.17
N ALA A 468 -15.52 32.78 30.69
CA ALA A 468 -14.82 31.70 31.40
C ALA A 468 -13.78 32.21 32.43
N THR A 469 -13.32 33.46 32.31
CA THR A 469 -12.23 33.98 33.15
C THR A 469 -12.66 34.58 34.48
N GLY A 470 -13.96 34.82 34.71
CA GLY A 470 -14.55 35.00 36.04
C GLY A 470 -13.70 35.76 37.07
N CYS A 471 -12.99 36.81 36.66
CA CYS A 471 -12.39 37.77 37.57
C CYS A 471 -13.46 38.80 37.90
N THR A 472 -14.27 38.46 38.90
CA THR A 472 -14.85 39.44 39.84
C THR A 472 -13.82 39.81 40.89
#